data_AF-A0A9E0WT21-F1
#
_entry.id   AF-A0A9E0WT21-F1
#
_cell.length_a   1.000
_cell.length_b   1.000
_cell.length_c   1.000
_cell.angle_alpha   90.00
_cell.angle_beta   90.00
_cell.angle_gamma   90.00
#
_symmetry.space_group_name_H-M   'P 1'
#
loop_
_entity.id
_entity.type
_entity.pdbx_description
1 polymer ?
#
loop_
_entity_poly.entity_id
_entity_poly.type
_entity_poly.pdbx_seq_one_letter_code
_entity_poly.pdbx_strand_id
1 'polypeptide(L)'
;MTESAVAAKPLHLARSAFAGLGPHFFTALQPTPLPTPYWVGRSRALARELGLEPDWFDSDDALQAFSGNTLLPGSAPLASVYSGHQFGVWAGQLGDGRALLLGDTADGLEMQLKGSGLTPYSRMADGRAVLRSSIREFLVSEAVHALGIPTTRALCVTGSDLPVRRETMETAAVLTRVAPSFIRFGHFEHFSYRGQQEALQALTDFVIRRFYPDCQSAPKPAAALLQAVTERTAGLIAQWQAVGFMHGVMNTDNMSILGLTLDYGPFQFMDGFDPGHICNHSDTGGRYAFDQQPAIAHWNLCALAQALLPLIEDRDQAIAALDGFADTYTQALAQRLAAKLGFARATPEVSALADDWLALLARERTDYTVAWRRLARHAAGTAGEPLHDLFIDRAACDAWLLRFQELLAHDPSAHSPDLMLKSNPAIVLRNHLAEQAIEQARRKNFGLLAELQAALEHPYDEPAAHPEWAGIAPDWAAHIQISCSS
;
A
#
# COMPACT_ATOMS: atom_id res chain seq x y z
N MET A 1 -39.18 -18.23 -28.27
CA MET A 1 -38.60 -18.88 -27.08
C MET A 1 -37.76 -17.82 -26.41
N THR A 2 -38.31 -17.22 -25.35
CA THR A 2 -37.64 -16.23 -24.52
C THR A 2 -36.61 -16.97 -23.67
N GLU A 3 -35.33 -16.81 -23.97
CA GLU A 3 -34.28 -17.14 -23.02
C GLU A 3 -34.55 -16.32 -21.76
N SER A 4 -34.93 -17.02 -20.68
CA SER A 4 -34.98 -16.46 -19.34
C SER A 4 -33.55 -16.03 -19.02
N ALA A 5 -33.27 -14.73 -19.13
CA ALA A 5 -32.04 -14.14 -18.61
C ALA A 5 -31.92 -14.56 -17.14
N VAL A 6 -30.99 -15.47 -16.84
CA VAL A 6 -30.70 -15.85 -15.47
C VAL A 6 -30.19 -14.59 -14.80
N ALA A 7 -30.96 -14.05 -13.84
CA ALA A 7 -30.57 -12.84 -13.12
C ALA A 7 -29.15 -13.04 -12.56
N ALA A 8 -28.24 -12.14 -12.92
CA ALA A 8 -26.85 -12.22 -12.49
C ALA A 8 -26.80 -12.20 -10.96
N LYS A 9 -26.08 -13.16 -10.36
CA LYS A 9 -26.14 -13.39 -8.92
C LYS A 9 -25.31 -12.33 -8.18
N PRO A 10 -25.84 -11.72 -7.11
CA PRO A 10 -25.09 -10.77 -6.31
C PRO A 10 -23.95 -11.44 -5.54
N LEU A 11 -22.89 -10.69 -5.29
CA LEU A 11 -21.83 -11.12 -4.37
C LEU A 11 -22.43 -11.32 -2.96
N HIS A 12 -22.27 -12.51 -2.41
CA HIS A 12 -22.69 -12.83 -1.05
C HIS A 12 -21.49 -12.71 -0.10
N LEU A 13 -21.66 -11.99 1.00
CA LEU A 13 -20.67 -11.91 2.06
C LEU A 13 -21.10 -12.78 3.24
N ALA A 14 -20.13 -13.37 3.94
CA ALA A 14 -20.34 -13.91 5.26
C ALA A 14 -20.24 -12.78 6.30
N ARG A 15 -20.88 -12.97 7.45
CA ARG A 15 -20.62 -12.13 8.62
C ARG A 15 -19.13 -12.21 8.93
N SER A 16 -18.49 -11.05 9.13
CA SER A 16 -17.05 -11.02 9.32
C SER A 16 -16.60 -11.84 10.52
N ALA A 17 -15.52 -12.62 10.35
CA ALA A 17 -14.86 -13.33 11.44
C ALA A 17 -14.42 -12.37 12.56
N PHE A 18 -14.04 -11.13 12.21
CA PHE A 18 -13.70 -10.08 13.18
C PHE A 18 -14.87 -9.79 14.14
N ALA A 19 -16.11 -9.86 13.66
CA ALA A 19 -17.29 -9.66 14.51
C ALA A 19 -17.43 -10.73 15.60
N GLY A 20 -16.75 -11.88 15.45
CA GLY A 20 -16.68 -12.95 16.44
C GLY A 20 -15.85 -12.61 17.69
N LEU A 21 -15.00 -11.58 17.63
CA LEU A 21 -14.27 -11.07 18.80
C LEU A 21 -15.21 -10.44 19.86
N GLY A 22 -16.42 -10.06 19.44
CA GLY A 22 -17.44 -9.50 20.31
C GLY A 22 -17.53 -7.97 20.27
N PRO A 23 -18.56 -7.38 20.92
CA PRO A 23 -18.93 -5.98 20.76
C PRO A 23 -17.93 -4.97 21.35
N HIS A 24 -16.90 -5.41 22.08
CA HIS A 24 -15.85 -4.53 22.60
C HIS A 24 -14.92 -4.02 21.49
N PHE A 25 -14.88 -4.70 20.34
CA PHE A 25 -13.94 -4.42 19.25
C PHE A 25 -14.50 -3.54 18.14
N PHE A 26 -15.82 -3.32 18.13
CA PHE A 26 -16.48 -2.61 17.06
C PHE A 26 -17.83 -2.03 17.49
N THR A 27 -18.35 -1.12 16.67
CA THR A 27 -19.76 -0.72 16.71
C THR A 27 -20.44 -1.19 15.43
N ALA A 28 -21.59 -1.85 15.54
CA ALA A 28 -22.42 -2.20 14.37
C ALA A 28 -23.23 -0.98 13.93
N LEU A 29 -23.17 -0.64 12.65
CA LEU A 29 -23.87 0.51 12.08
C LEU A 29 -24.00 0.38 10.57
N GLN A 30 -25.04 0.98 10.00
CA GLN A 30 -25.28 0.98 8.56
C GLN A 30 -24.50 2.11 7.85
N PRO A 31 -24.11 1.92 6.59
CA PRO A 31 -23.57 3.01 5.77
C PRO A 31 -24.61 4.12 5.60
N THR A 32 -24.11 5.35 5.43
CA THR A 32 -24.92 6.49 5.01
C THR A 32 -24.88 6.59 3.48
N PRO A 33 -26.02 6.43 2.78
CA PRO A 33 -26.09 6.42 1.33
C PRO A 33 -25.52 7.68 0.66
N LEU A 34 -25.14 7.55 -0.61
CA LEU A 34 -24.81 8.64 -1.52
C LEU A 34 -25.97 8.90 -2.51
N PRO A 35 -26.34 10.16 -2.78
CA PRO A 35 -27.33 10.47 -3.81
C PRO A 35 -26.75 10.24 -5.21
N THR A 36 -27.56 9.67 -6.12
CA THR A 36 -27.23 9.51 -7.55
C THR A 36 -25.78 9.04 -7.80
N PRO A 37 -25.39 7.86 -7.27
CA PRO A 37 -24.02 7.38 -7.42
C PRO A 37 -23.70 7.07 -8.89
N TYR A 38 -22.41 7.12 -9.24
CA TYR A 38 -21.90 6.72 -10.54
C TYR A 38 -20.54 6.00 -10.41
N TRP A 39 -20.22 5.16 -11.38
CA TRP A 39 -18.91 4.50 -11.44
C TRP A 39 -17.80 5.48 -11.77
N VAL A 40 -16.69 5.38 -11.04
CA VAL A 40 -15.45 6.14 -11.29
C VAL A 40 -14.35 5.20 -11.78
N GLY A 41 -14.06 4.13 -11.04
CA GLY A 41 -13.01 3.15 -11.37
C GLY A 41 -13.37 1.76 -10.86
N ARG A 42 -12.91 0.71 -11.54
CA ARG A 42 -13.23 -0.70 -11.25
C ARG A 42 -12.05 -1.61 -11.57
N SER A 43 -11.55 -2.35 -10.59
CA SER A 43 -10.55 -3.41 -10.78
C SER A 43 -11.24 -4.67 -11.28
N ARG A 44 -11.20 -4.89 -12.60
CA ARG A 44 -11.77 -6.10 -13.22
C ARG A 44 -10.95 -7.33 -12.89
N ALA A 45 -9.64 -7.18 -12.69
CA ALA A 45 -8.78 -8.26 -12.22
C ALA A 45 -9.22 -8.74 -10.84
N LEU A 46 -9.34 -7.82 -9.86
CA LEU A 46 -9.78 -8.18 -8.53
C LEU A 46 -11.23 -8.69 -8.50
N ALA A 47 -12.13 -8.13 -9.32
CA ALA A 47 -13.49 -8.65 -9.43
C ALA A 47 -13.51 -10.13 -9.86
N ARG A 48 -12.65 -10.54 -10.80
CA ARG A 48 -12.50 -11.94 -11.21
C ARG A 48 -11.89 -12.80 -10.10
N GLU A 49 -10.85 -12.31 -9.41
CA GLU A 49 -10.23 -12.99 -8.27
C GLU A 49 -11.25 -13.28 -7.15
N LEU A 50 -12.17 -12.34 -6.91
CA LEU A 50 -13.24 -12.48 -5.92
C LEU A 50 -14.47 -13.26 -6.43
N GLY A 51 -14.45 -13.73 -7.68
CA GLY A 51 -15.55 -14.49 -8.28
C GLY A 51 -16.82 -13.68 -8.56
N LEU A 52 -16.72 -12.37 -8.81
CA LEU A 52 -17.88 -11.56 -9.18
C LEU A 52 -18.29 -11.86 -10.62
N GLU A 53 -19.58 -12.09 -10.82
CA GLU A 53 -20.18 -12.19 -12.16
C GLU A 53 -20.06 -10.84 -12.89
N PRO A 54 -19.47 -10.80 -14.10
CA PRO A 54 -19.24 -9.56 -14.84
C PRO A 54 -20.53 -8.73 -15.04
N ASP A 55 -21.61 -9.39 -15.45
CA ASP A 55 -22.90 -8.74 -15.71
C ASP A 55 -23.51 -8.14 -14.44
N TRP A 56 -23.33 -8.79 -13.28
CA TRP A 56 -23.77 -8.23 -12.01
C TRP A 56 -22.90 -7.04 -11.60
N PHE A 57 -21.58 -7.13 -11.74
CA PHE A 57 -20.68 -6.03 -11.38
C PHE A 57 -20.88 -4.77 -12.25
N ASP A 58 -21.43 -4.94 -13.46
CA ASP A 58 -21.84 -3.84 -14.34
C ASP A 58 -23.25 -3.28 -14.07
N SER A 59 -24.02 -3.92 -13.18
CA SER A 59 -25.40 -3.54 -12.88
C SER A 59 -25.51 -2.33 -11.94
N ASP A 60 -26.70 -1.71 -11.91
CA ASP A 60 -27.02 -0.68 -10.91
C ASP A 60 -27.06 -1.27 -9.50
N ASP A 61 -27.49 -2.53 -9.32
CA ASP A 61 -27.51 -3.17 -8.00
C ASP A 61 -26.11 -3.22 -7.37
N ALA A 62 -25.09 -3.55 -8.17
CA ALA A 62 -23.70 -3.50 -7.71
C ALA A 62 -23.27 -2.07 -7.39
N LEU A 63 -23.61 -1.09 -8.23
CA LEU A 63 -23.32 0.32 -7.98
C LEU A 63 -23.92 0.79 -6.65
N GLN A 64 -25.20 0.51 -6.41
CA GLN A 64 -25.86 0.86 -5.15
C GLN A 64 -25.19 0.18 -3.95
N ALA A 65 -24.81 -1.10 -4.08
CA ALA A 65 -24.17 -1.83 -2.99
C ALA A 65 -22.79 -1.26 -2.64
N PHE A 66 -21.95 -1.03 -3.65
CA PHE A 66 -20.59 -0.51 -3.47
C PHE A 66 -20.54 1.00 -3.18
N SER A 67 -21.65 1.72 -3.33
CA SER A 67 -21.85 3.08 -2.81
C SER A 67 -22.38 3.12 -1.38
N GLY A 68 -22.74 1.97 -0.78
CA GLY A 68 -23.34 1.90 0.55
C GLY A 68 -24.81 2.33 0.58
N ASN A 69 -25.50 2.29 -0.55
CA ASN A 69 -26.93 2.60 -0.67
C ASN A 69 -27.81 1.36 -0.38
N THR A 70 -27.28 0.19 -0.70
CA THR A 70 -27.86 -1.12 -0.37
C THR A 70 -26.78 -2.00 0.26
N LEU A 71 -27.19 -3.04 0.97
CA LEU A 71 -26.25 -4.02 1.52
C LEU A 71 -26.12 -5.20 0.59
N LEU A 72 -24.89 -5.72 0.48
CA LEU A 72 -24.67 -7.02 -0.12
C LEU A 72 -25.37 -8.09 0.75
N PRO A 73 -25.92 -9.14 0.13
CA PRO A 73 -26.48 -10.27 0.87
C PRO A 73 -25.49 -10.82 1.90
N GLY A 74 -25.96 -10.98 3.15
CA GLY A 74 -25.17 -11.51 4.26
C GLY A 74 -24.25 -10.49 4.96
N SER A 75 -24.18 -9.24 4.49
CA SER A 75 -23.43 -8.18 5.18
C SER A 75 -23.95 -7.90 6.59
N ALA A 76 -23.02 -7.64 7.51
CA ALA A 76 -23.30 -7.18 8.87
C ALA A 76 -22.33 -6.04 9.20
N PRO A 77 -22.60 -4.82 8.70
CA PRO A 77 -21.59 -3.78 8.69
C PRO A 77 -21.20 -3.29 10.08
N LEU A 78 -19.90 -3.04 10.26
CA LEU A 78 -19.31 -2.57 11.51
C LEU A 78 -18.15 -1.61 11.28
N ALA A 79 -17.89 -0.75 12.27
CA ALA A 79 -16.66 0.05 12.36
C ALA A 79 -15.83 -0.47 13.53
N SER A 80 -14.54 -0.77 13.30
CA SER A 80 -13.65 -1.23 14.38
C SER A 80 -13.13 -0.07 15.23
N VAL A 81 -12.83 -0.35 16.50
CA VAL A 81 -12.10 0.57 17.36
C VAL A 81 -10.61 0.21 17.38
N TYR A 82 -9.77 1.23 17.32
CA TYR A 82 -8.33 1.13 17.54
C TYR A 82 -7.81 2.47 18.07
N SER A 83 -6.53 2.50 18.40
CA SER A 83 -5.78 3.69 18.82
C SER A 83 -4.47 3.75 18.03
N GLY A 84 -3.56 4.65 18.39
CA GLY A 84 -2.22 4.65 17.80
C GLY A 84 -1.38 5.84 18.22
N HIS A 85 -0.08 5.74 17.93
CA HIS A 85 0.85 6.85 17.99
C HIS A 85 0.87 7.58 16.65
N GLN A 86 0.44 8.83 16.66
CA GLN A 86 0.50 9.71 15.49
C GLN A 86 1.74 10.61 15.61
N PHE A 87 2.63 10.55 14.61
CA PHE A 87 3.91 11.28 14.64
C PHE A 87 4.75 11.02 15.91
N GLY A 88 4.66 9.80 16.46
CA GLY A 88 5.38 9.40 17.67
C GLY A 88 4.70 9.78 18.99
N VAL A 89 3.53 10.43 18.96
CA VAL A 89 2.77 10.83 20.14
C VAL A 89 1.49 10.01 20.25
N TRP A 90 1.17 9.53 21.44
CA TRP A 90 -0.07 8.79 21.70
C TRP A 90 -1.30 9.66 21.40
N ALA A 91 -2.11 9.25 20.43
CA ALA A 91 -3.28 10.03 19.98
C ALA A 91 -4.59 9.65 20.69
N GLY A 92 -4.54 8.70 21.64
CA GLY A 92 -5.75 8.20 22.30
C GLY A 92 -6.60 7.34 21.37
N GLN A 93 -7.93 7.40 21.53
CA GLN A 93 -8.86 6.60 20.72
C GLN A 93 -8.97 7.15 19.29
N LEU A 94 -8.81 6.24 18.34
CA LEU A 94 -9.08 6.41 16.92
C LEU A 94 -10.22 5.45 16.54
N GLY A 95 -10.04 4.62 15.52
CA GLY A 95 -11.04 3.71 14.98
C GLY A 95 -11.39 4.03 13.53
N ASP A 96 -12.23 3.20 12.95
CA ASP A 96 -12.75 3.35 11.60
C ASP A 96 -13.65 4.59 11.52
N GLY A 97 -13.06 5.78 11.41
CA GLY A 97 -13.78 7.06 11.47
C GLY A 97 -14.57 7.42 10.21
N ARG A 98 -14.39 6.66 9.13
CA ARG A 98 -15.10 6.83 7.85
C ARG A 98 -15.14 5.53 7.05
N ALA A 99 -15.00 4.40 7.74
CA ALA A 99 -14.87 3.11 7.11
C ALA A 99 -15.84 2.12 7.76
N LEU A 100 -16.38 1.19 6.98
CA LEU A 100 -17.26 0.13 7.44
C LEU A 100 -16.84 -1.19 6.83
N LEU A 101 -16.47 -2.15 7.67
CA LEU A 101 -16.30 -3.55 7.29
C LEU A 101 -17.67 -4.15 7.03
N LEU A 102 -17.95 -4.58 5.80
CA LEU A 102 -19.24 -5.16 5.40
C LEU A 102 -19.39 -6.63 5.79
N GLY A 103 -18.29 -7.37 5.74
CA GLY A 103 -18.26 -8.82 5.89
C GLY A 103 -17.02 -9.43 5.22
N ASP A 104 -17.01 -10.75 5.18
CA ASP A 104 -15.93 -11.52 4.55
C ASP A 104 -16.43 -12.16 3.26
N THR A 105 -15.57 -12.23 2.24
CA THR A 105 -15.79 -13.02 1.03
C THR A 105 -15.72 -14.52 1.32
N ALA A 106 -16.07 -15.37 0.35
CA ALA A 106 -16.02 -16.82 0.49
C ALA A 106 -14.61 -17.33 0.87
N ASP A 107 -13.56 -16.70 0.34
CA ASP A 107 -12.15 -17.01 0.64
C ASP A 107 -11.64 -16.34 1.91
N GLY A 108 -12.52 -15.66 2.65
CA GLY A 108 -12.19 -15.07 3.95
C GLY A 108 -11.48 -13.72 3.89
N LEU A 109 -11.51 -13.02 2.74
CA LEU A 109 -11.04 -11.64 2.63
C LEU A 109 -12.11 -10.67 3.15
N GLU A 110 -11.69 -9.74 4.00
CA GLU A 110 -12.50 -8.65 4.53
C GLU A 110 -12.79 -7.61 3.44
N MET A 111 -14.05 -7.16 3.33
CA MET A 111 -14.47 -6.09 2.41
C MET A 111 -14.92 -4.85 3.19
N GLN A 112 -14.30 -3.71 2.92
CA GLN A 112 -14.54 -2.45 3.64
C GLN A 112 -14.96 -1.34 2.68
N LEU A 113 -16.00 -0.56 3.02
CA LEU A 113 -16.32 0.70 2.34
C LEU A 113 -15.66 1.86 3.08
N LYS A 114 -14.90 2.70 2.37
CA LYS A 114 -14.27 3.92 2.91
C LYS A 114 -14.93 5.14 2.28
N GLY A 115 -15.43 6.05 3.12
CA GLY A 115 -16.25 7.20 2.75
C GLY A 115 -17.77 7.00 2.91
N SER A 116 -18.18 5.87 3.49
CA SER A 116 -19.58 5.45 3.61
C SER A 116 -20.33 6.03 4.81
N GLY A 117 -19.88 7.16 5.38
CA GLY A 117 -20.61 7.92 6.40
C GLY A 117 -19.93 7.99 7.77
N LEU A 118 -20.60 8.69 8.69
CA LEU A 118 -20.14 8.89 10.05
C LEU A 118 -20.17 7.59 10.85
N THR A 119 -19.23 7.47 11.78
CA THR A 119 -19.14 6.41 12.76
C THR A 119 -18.88 7.03 14.15
N PRO A 120 -19.03 6.28 15.25
CA PRO A 120 -18.61 6.75 16.57
C PRO A 120 -17.13 7.16 16.66
N TYR A 121 -16.32 6.81 15.67
CA TYR A 121 -14.89 7.05 15.60
C TYR A 121 -14.51 8.22 14.66
N SER A 122 -15.50 8.89 14.05
CA SER A 122 -15.25 10.01 13.12
C SER A 122 -14.58 11.22 13.76
N ARG A 123 -14.58 11.33 15.10
CA ARG A 123 -14.11 12.51 15.84
C ARG A 123 -14.78 13.77 15.29
N MET A 124 -14.01 14.69 14.69
CA MET A 124 -14.48 15.94 14.12
C MET A 124 -14.68 15.88 12.59
N ALA A 125 -14.44 14.71 11.96
CA ALA A 125 -14.59 14.52 10.52
C ALA A 125 -16.04 14.23 10.13
N ASP A 126 -16.36 14.38 8.84
CA ASP A 126 -17.71 14.21 8.28
C ASP A 126 -18.04 12.76 7.85
N GLY A 127 -17.12 11.82 8.05
CA GLY A 127 -17.31 10.42 7.65
C GLY A 127 -17.28 10.18 6.14
N ARG A 128 -16.95 11.20 5.32
CA ARG A 128 -16.89 11.10 3.85
C ARG A 128 -15.44 11.03 3.36
N ALA A 129 -15.30 10.44 2.18
CA ALA A 129 -14.09 10.55 1.37
C ALA A 129 -14.41 11.38 0.13
N VAL A 130 -13.40 12.03 -0.44
CA VAL A 130 -13.53 12.84 -1.65
C VAL A 130 -13.00 12.10 -2.87
N LEU A 131 -13.48 12.47 -4.05
CA LEU A 131 -13.14 11.84 -5.32
C LEU A 131 -11.62 11.71 -5.54
N ARG A 132 -10.85 12.78 -5.29
CA ARG A 132 -9.39 12.76 -5.48
C ARG A 132 -8.69 11.71 -4.61
N SER A 133 -9.04 11.61 -3.32
CA SER A 133 -8.39 10.69 -2.39
C SER A 133 -8.74 9.26 -2.71
N SER A 134 -10.00 8.99 -3.07
CA SER A 134 -10.45 7.66 -3.45
C SER A 134 -9.81 7.18 -4.75
N ILE A 135 -9.62 8.06 -5.74
CA ILE A 135 -8.90 7.73 -6.97
C ILE A 135 -7.43 7.42 -6.70
N ARG A 136 -6.74 8.24 -5.89
CA ARG A 136 -5.33 8.00 -5.54
C ARG A 136 -5.15 6.66 -4.85
N GLU A 137 -5.98 6.39 -3.84
CA GLU A 137 -5.94 5.12 -3.09
C GLU A 137 -6.29 3.92 -3.97
N PHE A 138 -7.27 4.06 -4.87
CA PHE A 138 -7.61 3.01 -5.84
C PHE A 138 -6.45 2.66 -6.76
N LEU A 139 -5.85 3.65 -7.41
CA LEU A 139 -4.74 3.44 -8.34
C LEU A 139 -3.50 2.87 -7.63
N VAL A 140 -3.14 3.40 -6.46
CA VAL A 140 -1.92 2.98 -5.77
C VAL A 140 -2.05 1.57 -5.18
N SER A 141 -3.23 1.21 -4.65
CA SER A 141 -3.50 -0.13 -4.15
C SER A 141 -3.20 -1.19 -5.21
N GLU A 142 -3.69 -0.99 -6.44
CA GLU A 142 -3.50 -1.95 -7.52
C GLU A 142 -2.09 -1.84 -8.13
N ALA A 143 -1.50 -0.64 -8.22
CA ALA A 143 -0.13 -0.47 -8.68
C ALA A 143 0.90 -1.15 -7.75
N VAL A 144 0.78 -0.97 -6.44
CA VAL A 144 1.65 -1.60 -5.44
C VAL A 144 1.48 -3.13 -5.46
N HIS A 145 0.25 -3.61 -5.66
CA HIS A 145 -0.01 -5.03 -5.85
C HIS A 145 0.68 -5.59 -7.11
N ALA A 146 0.56 -4.90 -8.24
CA ALA A 146 1.18 -5.32 -9.51
C ALA A 146 2.72 -5.26 -9.49
N LEU A 147 3.30 -4.42 -8.62
CA LEU A 147 4.74 -4.44 -8.31
C LEU A 147 5.17 -5.65 -7.47
N GLY A 148 4.22 -6.46 -6.99
CA GLY A 148 4.47 -7.63 -6.15
C GLY A 148 4.60 -7.31 -4.65
N ILE A 149 4.23 -6.10 -4.24
CA ILE A 149 4.36 -5.64 -2.85
C ILE A 149 3.05 -5.95 -2.08
N PRO A 150 3.12 -6.55 -0.89
CA PRO A 150 1.93 -6.81 -0.08
C PRO A 150 1.15 -5.52 0.24
N THR A 151 -0.15 -5.52 -0.07
CA THR A 151 -1.02 -4.35 0.12
C THR A 151 -2.50 -4.70 0.25
N THR A 152 -3.29 -3.79 0.84
CA THR A 152 -4.74 -3.79 0.66
C THR A 152 -5.11 -3.45 -0.79
N ARG A 153 -6.07 -4.20 -1.33
CA ARG A 153 -6.55 -4.09 -2.71
C ARG A 153 -7.75 -3.15 -2.82
N ALA A 154 -7.99 -2.63 -4.01
CA ALA A 154 -9.09 -1.70 -4.27
C ALA A 154 -10.01 -2.23 -5.39
N LEU A 155 -11.23 -2.62 -5.03
CA LEU A 155 -12.17 -3.21 -5.98
C LEU A 155 -12.79 -2.16 -6.89
N CYS A 156 -13.26 -1.05 -6.32
CA CYS A 156 -13.88 0.01 -7.11
C CYS A 156 -13.95 1.33 -6.35
N VAL A 157 -14.17 2.40 -7.13
CA VAL A 157 -14.53 3.74 -6.66
C VAL A 157 -15.88 4.10 -7.26
N THR A 158 -16.79 4.56 -6.41
CA THR A 158 -18.05 5.19 -6.79
C THR A 158 -18.04 6.66 -6.39
N GLY A 159 -18.64 7.52 -7.20
CA GLY A 159 -18.71 8.96 -6.99
C GLY A 159 -20.15 9.45 -6.83
N SER A 160 -20.33 10.63 -6.26
CA SER A 160 -21.61 11.34 -6.15
C SER A 160 -21.37 12.84 -6.17
N ASP A 161 -22.30 13.60 -6.76
CA ASP A 161 -22.22 15.08 -6.79
C ASP A 161 -22.53 15.72 -5.42
N LEU A 162 -22.68 14.92 -4.36
CA LEU A 162 -22.79 15.41 -2.99
C LEU A 162 -21.56 16.26 -2.61
N PRO A 163 -21.73 17.56 -2.29
CA PRO A 163 -20.62 18.43 -1.95
C PRO A 163 -20.02 18.06 -0.58
N VAL A 164 -18.69 17.99 -0.53
CA VAL A 164 -17.88 17.70 0.65
C VAL A 164 -16.83 18.80 0.80
N ARG A 165 -16.76 19.43 1.97
CA ARG A 165 -15.86 20.55 2.23
C ARG A 165 -14.49 20.04 2.70
N ARG A 166 -13.43 20.43 2.01
CA ARG A 166 -12.03 20.32 2.43
C ARG A 166 -11.38 21.71 2.35
N GLU A 167 -10.15 21.80 1.84
CA GLU A 167 -9.53 23.08 1.46
C GLU A 167 -10.37 23.78 0.38
N THR A 168 -10.97 22.99 -0.51
CA THR A 168 -11.92 23.43 -1.54
C THR A 168 -13.24 22.66 -1.43
N MET A 169 -14.24 23.03 -2.21
CA MET A 169 -15.45 22.21 -2.33
C MET A 169 -15.18 21.07 -3.30
N GLU A 170 -15.35 19.85 -2.83
CA GLU A 170 -15.12 18.62 -3.59
C GLU A 170 -16.39 17.76 -3.64
N THR A 171 -16.34 16.64 -4.35
CA THR A 171 -17.47 15.69 -4.47
C THR A 171 -17.18 14.42 -3.68
N ALA A 172 -18.23 13.85 -3.08
CA ALA A 172 -18.13 12.62 -2.31
C ALA A 172 -17.75 11.42 -3.20
N ALA A 173 -17.02 10.47 -2.61
CA ALA A 173 -16.75 9.18 -3.19
C ALA A 173 -16.74 8.08 -2.12
N VAL A 174 -16.99 6.84 -2.54
CA VAL A 174 -16.77 5.64 -1.73
C VAL A 174 -15.78 4.74 -2.44
N LEU A 175 -14.76 4.31 -1.70
CA LEU A 175 -13.80 3.30 -2.12
C LEU A 175 -14.15 1.96 -1.48
N THR A 176 -14.25 0.91 -2.29
CA THR A 176 -14.36 -0.47 -1.79
C THR A 176 -12.98 -1.10 -1.70
N ARG A 177 -12.53 -1.36 -0.47
CA ARG A 177 -11.23 -1.98 -0.15
C ARG A 177 -11.41 -3.45 0.17
N VAL A 178 -10.39 -4.25 -0.16
CA VAL A 178 -10.36 -5.68 0.13
C VAL A 178 -8.99 -6.05 0.71
N ALA A 179 -8.98 -6.84 1.78
CA ALA A 179 -7.75 -7.31 2.41
C ALA A 179 -7.97 -8.64 3.15
N PRO A 180 -6.93 -9.44 3.40
CA PRO A 180 -7.03 -10.55 4.35
C PRO A 180 -7.46 -10.11 5.74
N SER A 181 -7.00 -8.94 6.19
CA SER A 181 -7.53 -8.24 7.37
C SER A 181 -7.13 -6.77 7.41
N PHE A 182 -7.96 -5.94 8.05
CA PHE A 182 -7.67 -4.54 8.39
C PHE A 182 -7.17 -4.34 9.83
N ILE A 183 -6.75 -5.42 10.53
CA ILE A 183 -6.13 -5.32 11.85
C ILE A 183 -4.77 -4.60 11.76
N ARG A 184 -4.54 -3.72 12.72
CA ARG A 184 -3.42 -2.77 12.81
C ARG A 184 -2.66 -2.95 14.12
N PHE A 185 -1.43 -2.46 14.22
CA PHE A 185 -0.72 -2.42 15.52
C PHE A 185 -1.53 -1.62 16.54
N GLY A 186 -2.15 -0.53 16.09
CA GLY A 186 -3.08 0.29 16.87
C GLY A 186 -4.26 -0.42 17.55
N HIS A 187 -4.68 -1.60 17.05
CA HIS A 187 -5.71 -2.39 17.72
C HIS A 187 -5.16 -3.01 19.02
N PHE A 188 -3.92 -3.49 19.02
CA PHE A 188 -3.27 -4.05 20.20
C PHE A 188 -2.97 -2.96 21.23
N GLU A 189 -2.46 -1.81 20.78
CA GLU A 189 -2.19 -0.66 21.64
C GLU A 189 -3.46 -0.18 22.35
N HIS A 190 -4.61 -0.19 21.66
CA HIS A 190 -5.90 0.23 22.22
C HIS A 190 -6.26 -0.54 23.50
N PHE A 191 -6.24 -1.87 23.44
CA PHE A 191 -6.61 -2.72 24.57
C PHE A 191 -5.53 -2.75 25.64
N SER A 192 -4.25 -2.73 25.23
CA SER A 192 -3.12 -2.73 26.14
C SER A 192 -3.10 -1.50 27.04
N TYR A 193 -3.15 -0.28 26.48
CA TYR A 193 -3.09 0.96 27.27
C TYR A 193 -4.38 1.27 28.05
N ARG A 194 -5.44 0.50 27.83
CA ARG A 194 -6.66 0.53 28.65
C ARG A 194 -6.68 -0.52 29.74
N GLY A 195 -5.63 -1.33 29.88
CA GLY A 195 -5.57 -2.43 30.85
C GLY A 195 -6.57 -3.56 30.55
N GLN A 196 -7.05 -3.66 29.31
CA GLN A 196 -8.06 -4.63 28.89
C GLN A 196 -7.39 -5.93 28.41
N GLN A 197 -6.72 -6.64 29.34
CA GLN A 197 -5.88 -7.79 29.01
C GLN A 197 -6.65 -8.95 28.38
N GLU A 198 -7.90 -9.21 28.79
CA GLU A 198 -8.75 -10.25 28.17
C GLU A 198 -9.03 -9.95 26.69
N ALA A 199 -9.32 -8.68 26.36
CA ALA A 199 -9.55 -8.27 24.97
C ALA A 199 -8.25 -8.32 24.16
N LEU A 200 -7.12 -7.93 24.75
CA LEU A 200 -5.81 -8.05 24.12
C LEU A 200 -5.47 -9.51 23.81
N GLN A 201 -5.72 -10.43 24.74
CA GLN A 201 -5.54 -11.88 24.54
C GLN A 201 -6.46 -12.40 23.44
N ALA A 202 -7.75 -12.04 23.47
CA ALA A 202 -8.71 -12.48 22.46
C ALA A 202 -8.31 -12.04 21.04
N LEU A 203 -7.85 -10.80 20.87
CA LEU A 203 -7.34 -10.28 19.59
C LEU A 203 -6.07 -11.02 19.16
N THR A 204 -5.13 -11.23 20.08
CA THR A 204 -3.87 -11.93 19.81
C THR A 204 -4.13 -13.36 19.36
N ASP A 205 -4.99 -14.09 20.07
CA ASP A 205 -5.33 -15.46 19.70
C ASP A 205 -6.11 -15.52 18.38
N PHE A 206 -6.96 -14.54 18.10
CA PHE A 206 -7.67 -14.45 16.82
C PHE A 206 -6.69 -14.29 15.66
N VAL A 207 -5.74 -13.35 15.79
CA VAL A 207 -4.72 -13.10 14.75
C VAL A 207 -3.83 -14.32 14.57
N ILE A 208 -3.35 -14.94 15.66
CA ILE A 208 -2.53 -16.14 15.60
C ILE A 208 -3.30 -17.28 14.92
N ARG A 209 -4.53 -17.58 15.36
CA ARG A 209 -5.30 -18.68 14.79
C ARG A 209 -5.55 -18.53 13.30
N ARG A 210 -5.82 -17.31 12.85
CA ARG A 210 -6.25 -17.05 11.48
C ARG A 210 -5.10 -16.80 10.51
N PHE A 211 -4.02 -16.15 10.95
CA PHE A 211 -3.00 -15.63 10.05
C PHE A 211 -1.58 -16.08 10.38
N TYR A 212 -1.34 -16.58 11.60
CA TYR A 212 -0.03 -17.07 12.06
C TYR A 212 -0.17 -18.41 12.81
N PRO A 213 -0.75 -19.45 12.19
CA PRO A 213 -1.04 -20.70 12.89
C PRO A 213 0.22 -21.37 13.45
N ASP A 214 1.37 -21.18 12.82
CA ASP A 214 2.67 -21.70 13.27
C ASP A 214 3.10 -21.14 14.63
N CYS A 215 2.61 -19.95 15.02
CA CYS A 215 2.89 -19.36 16.32
C CYS A 215 2.12 -20.04 17.47
N GLN A 216 1.05 -20.79 17.19
CA GLN A 216 0.20 -21.42 18.23
C GLN A 216 0.98 -22.43 19.08
N SER A 217 1.88 -23.19 18.46
CA SER A 217 2.68 -24.21 19.12
C SER A 217 3.90 -23.68 19.86
N ALA A 218 4.20 -22.38 19.74
CA ALA A 218 5.34 -21.79 20.43
C ALA A 218 5.11 -21.74 21.95
N PRO A 219 6.15 -21.89 22.79
CA PRO A 219 6.02 -21.77 24.24
C PRO A 219 5.43 -20.43 24.70
N LYS A 220 5.69 -19.36 23.93
CA LYS A 220 5.16 -18.00 24.13
C LYS A 220 4.56 -17.49 22.81
N PRO A 221 3.29 -17.81 22.50
CA PRO A 221 2.67 -17.50 21.21
C PRO A 221 2.66 -16.00 20.85
N ALA A 222 2.47 -15.11 21.83
CA ALA A 222 2.51 -13.67 21.61
C ALA A 222 3.90 -13.16 21.20
N ALA A 223 4.98 -13.74 21.75
CA ALA A 223 6.35 -13.42 21.35
C ALA A 223 6.66 -13.95 19.94
N ALA A 224 6.20 -15.17 19.62
CA ALA A 224 6.33 -15.74 18.28
C ALA A 224 5.55 -14.93 17.23
N LEU A 225 4.35 -14.44 17.58
CA LEU A 225 3.60 -13.50 16.73
C LEU A 225 4.41 -12.23 16.49
N LEU A 226 4.94 -11.60 17.55
CA LEU A 226 5.74 -10.38 17.42
C LEU A 226 6.93 -10.60 16.48
N GLN A 227 7.66 -11.70 16.65
CA GLN A 227 8.78 -12.05 15.76
C GLN A 227 8.34 -12.18 14.29
N ALA A 228 7.27 -12.93 14.01
CA ALA A 228 6.78 -13.10 12.65
C ALA A 228 6.30 -11.77 12.03
N VAL A 229 5.72 -10.87 12.83
CA VAL A 229 5.32 -9.52 12.40
C VAL A 229 6.54 -8.63 12.14
N THR A 230 7.58 -8.73 12.98
CA THR A 230 8.87 -8.05 12.78
C THR A 230 9.48 -8.40 11.43
N GLU A 231 9.61 -9.70 11.13
CA GLU A 231 10.21 -10.20 9.89
C GLU A 231 9.39 -9.77 8.65
N ARG A 232 8.05 -9.89 8.70
CA ARG A 232 7.18 -9.44 7.60
C ARG A 232 7.26 -7.94 7.37
N THR A 233 7.29 -7.15 8.44
CA THR A 233 7.41 -5.69 8.34
C THR A 233 8.76 -5.31 7.75
N ALA A 234 9.86 -5.93 8.18
CA ALA A 234 11.18 -5.71 7.61
C ALA A 234 11.21 -6.00 6.09
N GLY A 235 10.64 -7.13 5.67
CA GLY A 235 10.52 -7.49 4.25
C GLY A 235 9.63 -6.54 3.44
N LEU A 236 8.56 -5.99 4.04
CA LEU A 236 7.72 -4.96 3.41
C LEU A 236 8.50 -3.67 3.18
N ILE A 237 9.20 -3.17 4.21
CA ILE A 237 9.98 -1.93 4.08
C ILE A 237 11.09 -2.09 3.04
N ALA A 238 11.79 -3.22 3.00
CA ALA A 238 12.79 -3.48 1.98
C ALA A 238 12.22 -3.36 0.55
N GLN A 239 10.98 -3.81 0.33
CA GLN A 239 10.30 -3.67 -0.96
C GLN A 239 9.97 -2.21 -1.27
N TRP A 240 9.50 -1.43 -0.28
CA TRP A 240 9.26 0.01 -0.46
C TRP A 240 10.56 0.74 -0.85
N GLN A 241 11.66 0.49 -0.14
CA GLN A 241 12.95 1.10 -0.44
C GLN A 241 13.46 0.74 -1.84
N ALA A 242 13.28 -0.51 -2.27
CA ALA A 242 13.76 -0.98 -3.58
C ALA A 242 13.02 -0.37 -4.79
N VAL A 243 11.79 0.09 -4.62
CA VAL A 243 10.99 0.74 -5.67
C VAL A 243 10.84 2.25 -5.48
N GLY A 244 11.48 2.82 -4.46
CA GLY A 244 11.37 4.26 -4.16
C GLY A 244 9.98 4.67 -3.67
N PHE A 245 9.22 3.77 -3.02
CA PHE A 245 7.90 4.10 -2.46
C PHE A 245 8.04 4.76 -1.09
N MET A 246 7.33 5.88 -0.89
CA MET A 246 7.23 6.60 0.36
C MET A 246 5.79 6.64 0.82
N HIS A 247 5.54 6.16 2.03
CA HIS A 247 4.19 6.10 2.59
C HIS A 247 3.70 7.45 3.14
N GLY A 248 4.61 8.22 3.76
CA GLY A 248 4.35 9.56 4.31
C GLY A 248 3.60 9.63 5.64
N VAL A 249 3.00 8.54 6.13
CA VAL A 249 2.23 8.51 7.40
C VAL A 249 2.33 7.14 8.08
N MET A 250 3.52 6.79 8.53
CA MET A 250 3.76 5.51 9.22
C MET A 250 3.42 5.61 10.71
N ASN A 251 2.20 6.06 11.02
CA ASN A 251 1.66 5.96 12.37
C ASN A 251 1.39 4.49 12.71
N THR A 252 1.37 4.12 13.99
CA THR A 252 1.12 2.72 14.39
C THR A 252 -0.29 2.24 14.02
N ASP A 253 -1.26 3.14 13.90
CA ASP A 253 -2.58 2.83 13.36
C ASP A 253 -2.55 2.52 11.85
N ASN A 254 -1.53 2.91 11.10
CA ASN A 254 -1.39 2.56 9.68
C ASN A 254 -0.49 1.33 9.44
N MET A 255 0.05 0.72 10.49
CA MET A 255 0.85 -0.50 10.38
C MET A 255 -0.06 -1.72 10.45
N SER A 256 -0.19 -2.45 9.33
CA SER A 256 -0.94 -3.70 9.29
C SER A 256 -0.27 -4.78 10.13
N ILE A 257 -1.04 -5.53 10.91
CA ILE A 257 -0.51 -6.69 11.63
C ILE A 257 0.01 -7.77 10.67
N LEU A 258 -0.42 -7.77 9.40
CA LEU A 258 -0.08 -8.78 8.40
C LEU A 258 1.12 -8.40 7.52
N GLY A 259 1.70 -7.22 7.71
CA GLY A 259 2.76 -6.70 6.83
C GLY A 259 2.23 -6.25 5.47
N LEU A 260 1.05 -5.65 5.42
CA LEU A 260 0.46 -5.05 4.21
C LEU A 260 0.69 -3.53 4.19
N THR A 261 0.94 -2.98 3.01
CA THR A 261 0.80 -1.53 2.74
C THR A 261 -0.68 -1.15 2.89
N LEU A 262 -0.97 -0.20 3.79
CA LEU A 262 -2.31 0.10 4.30
C LEU A 262 -2.51 1.60 4.47
N ASP A 263 -3.69 2.11 4.12
CA ASP A 263 -4.11 3.51 4.35
C ASP A 263 -3.22 4.55 3.63
N TYR A 264 -3.36 4.54 2.31
CA TYR A 264 -2.71 5.49 1.42
C TYR A 264 -3.25 6.91 1.62
N GLY A 265 -2.39 7.80 2.12
CA GLY A 265 -2.64 9.24 2.22
C GLY A 265 -1.67 10.02 1.32
N PRO A 266 -0.71 10.77 1.88
CA PRO A 266 0.30 11.50 1.15
C PRO A 266 1.49 10.63 0.73
N PHE A 267 1.21 9.53 0.04
CA PHE A 267 2.27 8.69 -0.53
C PHE A 267 2.88 9.34 -1.77
N GLN A 268 4.09 8.90 -2.13
CA GLN A 268 4.75 9.24 -3.38
C GLN A 268 5.67 8.09 -3.82
N PHE A 269 5.77 7.85 -5.13
CA PHE A 269 6.92 7.15 -5.72
C PHE A 269 7.99 8.17 -6.07
N MET A 270 9.26 7.83 -5.79
CA MET A 270 10.40 8.71 -6.01
C MET A 270 10.52 9.11 -7.47
N ASP A 271 10.59 10.41 -7.72
CA ASP A 271 11.00 10.98 -9.00
C ASP A 271 12.54 11.08 -9.01
N GLY A 272 13.13 12.28 -8.94
CA GLY A 272 14.57 12.44 -8.71
C GLY A 272 15.00 11.85 -7.37
N PHE A 273 16.00 10.96 -7.37
CA PHE A 273 16.40 10.24 -6.16
C PHE A 273 17.02 11.18 -5.12
N ASP A 274 16.31 11.35 -4.01
CA ASP A 274 16.77 12.05 -2.82
C ASP A 274 16.45 11.19 -1.59
N PRO A 275 17.46 10.59 -0.93
CA PRO A 275 17.23 9.76 0.25
C PRO A 275 16.47 10.46 1.37
N GLY A 276 16.62 11.78 1.51
CA GLY A 276 15.97 12.60 2.53
C GLY A 276 14.60 13.14 2.10
N HIS A 277 14.03 12.70 0.97
CA HIS A 277 12.78 13.25 0.45
C HIS A 277 11.60 13.03 1.41
N ILE A 278 10.81 14.10 1.61
CA ILE A 278 9.60 14.10 2.44
C ILE A 278 8.39 14.27 1.53
N CYS A 279 7.60 13.20 1.37
CA CYS A 279 6.41 13.21 0.54
C CYS A 279 5.18 13.85 1.20
N ASN A 280 5.15 13.91 2.54
CA ASN A 280 4.05 14.46 3.31
C ASN A 280 4.32 15.91 3.72
N HIS A 281 3.55 16.86 3.16
CA HIS A 281 3.70 18.29 3.46
C HIS A 281 3.38 18.65 4.92
N SER A 282 2.67 17.79 5.66
CA SER A 282 2.43 17.96 7.11
C SER A 282 3.57 17.43 7.98
N ASP A 283 4.54 16.69 7.42
CA ASP A 283 5.69 16.16 8.13
C ASP A 283 6.89 17.13 8.08
N THR A 284 6.74 18.27 8.75
CA THR A 284 7.77 19.32 8.77
C THR A 284 9.09 18.88 9.41
N GLY A 285 9.08 17.79 10.18
CA GLY A 285 10.26 17.24 10.84
C GLY A 285 10.93 16.11 10.06
N GLY A 286 10.38 15.69 8.92
CA GLY A 286 10.89 14.58 8.13
C GLY A 286 10.88 13.23 8.85
N ARG A 287 9.94 13.03 9.80
CA ARG A 287 9.81 11.78 10.55
C ARG A 287 9.61 10.59 9.62
N TYR A 288 8.86 10.78 8.54
CA TYR A 288 8.48 9.76 7.56
C TYR A 288 9.15 9.99 6.20
N ALA A 289 10.32 10.66 6.18
CA ALA A 289 11.16 10.75 4.98
C ALA A 289 11.57 9.36 4.48
N PHE A 290 11.97 9.26 3.21
CA PHE A 290 12.30 7.99 2.55
C PHE A 290 13.35 7.16 3.30
N ASP A 291 14.45 7.78 3.72
CA ASP A 291 15.52 7.11 4.49
C ASP A 291 15.13 6.78 5.95
N GLN A 292 14.08 7.41 6.48
CA GLN A 292 13.59 7.17 7.85
C GLN A 292 12.63 5.99 7.95
N GLN A 293 12.02 5.53 6.84
CA GLN A 293 11.00 4.46 6.87
C GLN A 293 11.47 3.19 7.61
N PRO A 294 12.71 2.68 7.44
CA PRO A 294 13.20 1.52 8.20
C PRO A 294 13.27 1.76 9.71
N ALA A 295 13.85 2.89 10.13
CA ALA A 295 13.97 3.22 11.55
C ALA A 295 12.60 3.42 12.20
N ILE A 296 11.66 4.03 11.48
CA ILE A 296 10.27 4.23 11.95
C ILE A 296 9.51 2.92 12.03
N ALA A 297 9.65 2.02 11.06
CA ALA A 297 9.01 0.72 11.11
C ALA A 297 9.49 -0.10 12.33
N HIS A 298 10.79 -0.07 12.61
CA HIS A 298 11.34 -0.64 13.84
C HIS A 298 10.78 0.02 15.10
N TRP A 299 10.68 1.35 15.13
CA TRP A 299 10.05 2.06 16.25
C TRP A 299 8.58 1.65 16.45
N ASN A 300 7.81 1.49 15.37
CA ASN A 300 6.42 1.03 15.43
C ASN A 300 6.32 -0.42 15.94
N LEU A 301 7.29 -1.29 15.61
CA LEU A 301 7.38 -2.64 16.15
C LEU A 301 7.71 -2.62 17.65
N CYS A 302 8.55 -1.70 18.13
CA CYS A 302 8.76 -1.49 19.56
C CYS A 302 7.45 -1.08 20.27
N ALA A 303 6.62 -0.23 19.64
CA ALA A 303 5.31 0.14 20.18
C ALA A 303 4.36 -1.08 20.25
N LEU A 304 4.35 -1.94 19.22
CA LEU A 304 3.62 -3.20 19.24
C LEU A 304 4.14 -4.15 20.33
N ALA A 305 5.46 -4.27 20.48
CA ALA A 305 6.09 -5.09 21.52
C ALA A 305 5.67 -4.64 22.92
N GLN A 306 5.65 -3.32 23.15
CA GLN A 306 5.15 -2.73 24.39
C GLN A 306 3.67 -3.06 24.62
N ALA A 307 2.86 -3.06 23.56
CA ALA A 307 1.44 -3.41 23.65
C ALA A 307 1.23 -4.89 23.98
N LEU A 308 2.07 -5.79 23.46
CA LEU A 308 2.00 -7.24 23.69
C LEU A 308 2.71 -7.70 24.98
N LEU A 309 3.53 -6.85 25.61
CA LEU A 309 4.28 -7.19 26.81
C LEU A 309 3.44 -7.80 27.95
N PRO A 310 2.18 -7.36 28.22
CA PRO A 310 1.34 -8.01 29.23
C PRO A 310 1.00 -9.47 28.95
N LEU A 311 1.08 -9.93 27.69
CA LEU A 311 0.86 -11.34 27.32
C LEU A 311 2.17 -12.11 27.20
N ILE A 312 3.26 -11.44 26.84
CA ILE A 312 4.59 -12.05 26.76
C ILE A 312 5.13 -12.31 28.18
N GLU A 313 4.92 -11.36 29.09
CA GLU A 313 5.37 -11.35 30.50
C GLU A 313 6.88 -11.48 30.69
N ASP A 314 7.65 -11.24 29.62
CA ASP A 314 9.10 -11.33 29.61
C ASP A 314 9.65 -10.27 28.65
N ARG A 315 10.36 -9.29 29.22
CA ARG A 315 10.92 -8.17 28.47
C ARG A 315 12.04 -8.62 27.53
N ASP A 316 12.88 -9.56 27.96
CA ASP A 316 14.02 -9.99 27.17
C ASP A 316 13.55 -10.79 25.95
N GLN A 317 12.48 -11.58 26.09
CA GLN A 317 11.83 -12.23 24.95
C GLN A 317 11.15 -11.24 23.98
N ALA A 318 10.52 -10.18 24.50
CA ALA A 318 9.93 -9.15 23.65
C ALA A 318 11.01 -8.39 22.84
N ILE A 319 12.18 -8.14 23.43
CA ILE A 319 13.33 -7.55 22.74
C ILE A 319 13.89 -8.54 21.71
N ALA A 320 14.09 -9.81 22.08
CA ALA A 320 14.61 -10.83 21.16
C ALA A 320 13.72 -11.03 19.92
N ALA A 321 12.40 -10.85 20.05
CA ALA A 321 11.47 -10.88 18.92
C ALA A 321 11.62 -9.69 17.94
N LEU A 322 12.37 -8.64 18.30
CA LEU A 322 12.67 -7.49 17.45
C LEU A 322 14.05 -7.59 16.79
N ASP A 323 14.99 -8.34 17.38
CA ASP A 323 16.41 -8.38 16.97
C ASP A 323 16.59 -8.75 15.48
N GLY A 324 15.71 -9.60 14.93
CA GLY A 324 15.77 -10.04 13.53
C GLY A 324 15.43 -8.95 12.50
N PHE A 325 14.95 -7.77 12.91
CA PHE A 325 14.52 -6.72 11.98
C PHE A 325 15.64 -6.25 11.05
N ALA A 326 16.78 -5.85 11.63
CA ALA A 326 17.86 -5.21 10.88
C ALA A 326 18.46 -6.17 9.83
N ASP A 327 18.71 -7.42 10.24
CA ASP A 327 19.25 -8.45 9.36
C ASP A 327 18.25 -8.81 8.25
N THR A 328 16.98 -9.02 8.59
CA THR A 328 15.93 -9.34 7.60
C THR A 328 15.75 -8.21 6.59
N TYR A 329 15.68 -6.95 7.06
CA TYR A 329 15.56 -5.79 6.20
C TYR A 329 16.77 -5.66 5.26
N THR A 330 17.98 -5.74 5.79
CA THR A 330 19.22 -5.57 5.02
C THR A 330 19.36 -6.65 3.96
N GLN A 331 19.13 -7.92 4.31
CA GLN A 331 19.20 -9.04 3.37
C GLN A 331 18.11 -8.94 2.30
N ALA A 332 16.87 -8.61 2.68
CA ALA A 332 15.77 -8.46 1.74
C ALA A 332 16.02 -7.32 0.75
N LEU A 333 16.53 -6.18 1.22
CA LEU A 333 16.85 -5.04 0.36
C LEU A 333 18.01 -5.37 -0.58
N ALA A 334 19.10 -5.93 -0.06
CA ALA A 334 20.25 -6.32 -0.87
C ALA A 334 19.83 -7.30 -1.99
N GLN A 335 19.01 -8.29 -1.66
CA GLN A 335 18.49 -9.25 -2.64
C GLN A 335 17.62 -8.60 -3.73
N ARG A 336 16.84 -7.56 -3.39
CA ARG A 336 16.04 -6.81 -4.36
C ARG A 336 16.92 -5.94 -5.26
N LEU A 337 17.91 -5.25 -4.69
CA LEU A 337 18.86 -4.45 -5.46
C LEU A 337 19.72 -5.32 -6.39
N ALA A 338 20.14 -6.50 -5.94
CA ALA A 338 20.82 -7.49 -6.77
C ALA A 338 19.96 -7.90 -7.98
N ALA A 339 18.66 -8.19 -7.77
CA ALA A 339 17.74 -8.53 -8.86
C ALA A 339 17.56 -7.36 -9.85
N LYS A 340 17.51 -6.12 -9.35
CA LYS A 340 17.46 -4.90 -10.20
C LYS A 340 18.72 -4.72 -11.05
N LEU A 341 19.87 -5.20 -10.58
CA LEU A 341 21.12 -5.29 -11.33
C LEU A 341 21.25 -6.58 -12.17
N GLY A 342 20.27 -7.47 -12.14
CA GLY A 342 20.25 -8.70 -12.94
C GLY A 342 20.93 -9.89 -12.28
N PHE A 343 21.32 -9.80 -11.01
CA PHE A 343 21.93 -10.89 -10.25
C PHE A 343 20.92 -11.66 -9.41
N ALA A 344 21.02 -13.00 -9.42
CA ALA A 344 20.14 -13.86 -8.63
C ALA A 344 20.42 -13.82 -7.12
N ARG A 345 21.60 -13.33 -6.70
CA ARG A 345 22.03 -13.27 -5.29
C ARG A 345 22.79 -11.97 -5.00
N ALA A 346 22.60 -11.45 -3.80
CA ALA A 346 23.38 -10.33 -3.29
C ALA A 346 24.71 -10.79 -2.68
N THR A 347 25.78 -10.82 -3.48
CA THR A 347 27.14 -10.96 -2.94
C THR A 347 27.65 -9.62 -2.41
N PRO A 348 28.76 -9.57 -1.65
CA PRO A 348 29.36 -8.31 -1.21
C PRO A 348 29.71 -7.37 -2.38
N GLU A 349 30.20 -7.92 -3.50
CA GLU A 349 30.57 -7.15 -4.70
C GLU A 349 29.34 -6.56 -5.40
N VAL A 350 28.26 -7.36 -5.53
CA VAL A 350 26.99 -6.89 -6.09
C VAL A 350 26.36 -5.82 -5.22
N SER A 351 26.44 -5.98 -3.89
CA SER A 351 25.90 -5.02 -2.94
C SER A 351 26.65 -3.69 -3.01
N ALA A 352 27.99 -3.72 -3.04
CA ALA A 352 28.81 -2.53 -3.22
C ALA A 352 28.51 -1.80 -4.54
N LEU A 353 28.28 -2.55 -5.62
CA LEU A 353 27.90 -1.96 -6.92
C LEU A 353 26.54 -1.26 -6.86
N ALA A 354 25.57 -1.86 -6.16
CA ALA A 354 24.25 -1.26 -5.94
C ALA A 354 24.33 0.02 -5.09
N ASP A 355 25.14 0.00 -4.03
CA ASP A 355 25.34 1.16 -3.16
C ASP A 355 25.97 2.33 -3.93
N ASP A 356 26.99 2.05 -4.74
CA ASP A 356 27.62 3.04 -5.60
C ASP A 356 26.66 3.61 -6.65
N TRP A 357 25.76 2.78 -7.17
CA TRP A 357 24.71 3.23 -8.10
C TRP A 357 23.76 4.20 -7.43
N LEU A 358 23.23 3.82 -6.25
CA LEU A 358 22.34 4.68 -5.47
C LEU A 358 23.03 5.99 -5.07
N ALA A 359 24.31 5.94 -4.69
CA ALA A 359 25.09 7.13 -4.38
C ALA A 359 25.24 8.07 -5.59
N LEU A 360 25.46 7.52 -6.79
CA LEU A 360 25.50 8.30 -8.02
C LEU A 360 24.14 8.96 -8.33
N LEU A 361 23.04 8.19 -8.24
CA LEU A 361 21.69 8.72 -8.45
C LEU A 361 21.38 9.86 -7.47
N ALA A 362 21.79 9.73 -6.20
CA ALA A 362 21.52 10.73 -5.17
C ALA A 362 22.30 12.02 -5.43
N ARG A 363 23.57 11.90 -5.81
CA ARG A 363 24.44 13.03 -6.13
C ARG A 363 23.91 13.86 -7.30
N GLU A 364 23.35 13.19 -8.29
CA GLU A 364 22.88 13.80 -9.55
C GLU A 364 21.36 14.09 -9.54
N ARG A 365 20.64 13.68 -8.49
CA ARG A 365 19.17 13.70 -8.39
C ARG A 365 18.48 13.07 -9.60
N THR A 366 19.07 12.00 -10.12
CA THR A 366 18.57 11.30 -11.29
C THR A 366 17.23 10.62 -10.98
N ASP A 367 16.30 10.62 -11.94
CA ASP A 367 15.01 9.94 -11.78
C ASP A 367 15.20 8.44 -11.46
N TYR A 368 14.66 8.01 -10.31
CA TYR A 368 14.91 6.69 -9.75
C TYR A 368 14.42 5.58 -10.66
N THR A 369 13.15 5.64 -11.08
CA THR A 369 12.53 4.59 -11.91
C THR A 369 13.15 4.55 -13.30
N VAL A 370 13.33 5.71 -13.94
CA VAL A 370 13.88 5.81 -15.29
C VAL A 370 15.33 5.35 -15.34
N ALA A 371 16.15 5.68 -14.34
CA ALA A 371 17.54 5.24 -14.31
C ALA A 371 17.66 3.72 -14.26
N TRP A 372 16.92 3.06 -13.37
CA TRP A 372 16.87 1.60 -13.28
C TRP A 372 16.36 0.96 -14.58
N ARG A 373 15.31 1.52 -15.19
CA ARG A 373 14.75 1.00 -16.44
C ARG A 373 15.70 1.17 -17.62
N ARG A 374 16.35 2.32 -17.77
CA ARG A 374 17.35 2.56 -18.83
C ARG A 374 18.58 1.67 -18.65
N LEU A 375 19.01 1.42 -17.42
CA LEU A 375 20.08 0.47 -17.13
C LEU A 375 19.70 -0.96 -17.56
N ALA A 376 18.48 -1.42 -17.25
CA ALA A 376 17.98 -2.71 -17.71
C ALA A 376 17.94 -2.81 -19.25
N ARG A 377 17.48 -1.76 -19.92
CA ARG A 377 17.43 -1.68 -21.40
C ARG A 377 18.83 -1.68 -22.03
N HIS A 378 19.77 -0.97 -21.42
CA HIS A 378 21.17 -0.96 -21.84
C HIS A 378 21.78 -2.36 -21.74
N ALA A 379 21.59 -3.05 -20.61
CA ALA A 379 22.06 -4.42 -20.42
C ALA A 379 21.41 -5.43 -21.38
N ALA A 380 20.15 -5.21 -21.75
CA ALA A 380 19.44 -6.04 -22.73
C ALA A 380 19.79 -5.72 -24.20
N GLY A 381 20.63 -4.70 -24.46
CA GLY A 381 20.97 -4.27 -25.83
C GLY A 381 19.77 -3.73 -26.62
N THR A 382 18.74 -3.25 -25.92
CA THR A 382 17.52 -2.72 -26.54
C THR A 382 17.71 -1.26 -26.95
N ALA A 383 17.20 -0.89 -28.13
CA ALA A 383 17.25 0.49 -28.60
C ALA A 383 16.45 1.42 -27.67
N GLY A 384 16.94 2.63 -27.43
CA GLY A 384 16.32 3.63 -26.57
C GLY A 384 17.24 4.82 -26.34
N GLU A 385 16.80 5.77 -25.52
CA GLU A 385 17.65 6.88 -25.12
C GLU A 385 18.85 6.39 -24.28
N PRO A 386 20.07 6.92 -24.52
CA PRO A 386 21.25 6.53 -23.79
C PRO A 386 21.13 6.70 -22.26
N LEU A 387 21.70 5.76 -21.51
CA LEU A 387 21.75 5.82 -20.04
C LEU A 387 22.53 7.05 -19.55
N HIS A 388 23.66 7.34 -20.17
CA HIS A 388 24.53 8.46 -19.77
C HIS A 388 23.87 9.84 -19.97
N ASP A 389 22.80 9.95 -20.75
CA ASP A 389 22.07 11.21 -20.93
C ASP A 389 21.28 11.62 -19.68
N LEU A 390 21.11 10.71 -18.72
CA LEU A 390 20.51 10.99 -17.42
C LEU A 390 21.46 11.69 -16.42
N PHE A 391 22.75 11.80 -16.74
CA PHE A 391 23.79 12.26 -15.83
C PHE A 391 24.50 13.50 -16.36
N ILE A 392 24.76 14.47 -15.47
CA ILE A 392 25.63 15.61 -15.77
C ILE A 392 27.08 15.12 -15.79
N ASP A 393 27.51 14.39 -14.76
CA ASP A 393 28.80 13.71 -14.70
C ASP A 393 28.76 12.36 -15.45
N ARG A 394 28.80 12.44 -16.78
CA ARG A 394 28.83 11.26 -17.67
C ARG A 394 30.01 10.34 -17.39
N ALA A 395 31.16 10.91 -17.02
CA ALA A 395 32.37 10.13 -16.73
C ALA A 395 32.20 9.23 -15.50
N ALA A 396 31.48 9.70 -14.46
CA ALA A 396 31.16 8.85 -13.33
C ALA A 396 30.17 7.73 -13.68
N CYS A 397 29.19 7.99 -14.55
CA CYS A 397 28.30 6.94 -15.07
C CYS A 397 29.09 5.88 -15.85
N ASP A 398 29.98 6.31 -16.75
CA ASP A 398 30.82 5.41 -17.55
C ASP A 398 31.77 4.60 -16.66
N ALA A 399 32.35 5.20 -15.63
CA ALA A 399 33.20 4.51 -14.65
C ALA A 399 32.41 3.47 -13.84
N TRP A 400 31.16 3.77 -13.46
CA TRP A 400 30.28 2.80 -12.81
C TRP A 400 29.93 1.65 -13.75
N LEU A 401 29.58 1.95 -15.01
CA LEU A 401 29.26 0.94 -16.03
C LEU A 401 30.44 0.01 -16.33
N LEU A 402 31.66 0.54 -16.36
CA LEU A 402 32.86 -0.27 -16.52
C LEU A 402 32.98 -1.31 -15.40
N ARG A 403 32.80 -0.91 -14.14
CA ARG A 403 32.84 -1.83 -12.99
C ARG A 403 31.71 -2.86 -13.02
N PHE A 404 30.52 -2.45 -13.46
CA PHE A 404 29.41 -3.38 -13.69
C PHE A 404 29.82 -4.43 -14.74
N GLN A 405 30.35 -4.00 -15.89
CA GLN A 405 30.81 -4.91 -16.96
C GLN A 405 31.96 -5.81 -16.53
N GLU A 406 32.91 -5.31 -15.73
CA GLU A 406 33.98 -6.11 -15.15
C GLU A 406 33.40 -7.22 -14.26
N LEU A 407 32.45 -6.90 -13.38
CA LEU A 407 31.79 -7.91 -12.55
C LEU A 407 31.06 -8.97 -13.40
N LEU A 408 30.39 -8.55 -14.48
CA LEU A 408 29.74 -9.46 -15.43
C LEU A 408 30.75 -10.37 -16.15
N ALA A 409 31.94 -9.87 -16.48
CA ALA A 409 32.96 -10.66 -17.17
C ALA A 409 33.55 -11.78 -16.28
N HIS A 410 33.52 -11.62 -14.96
CA HIS A 410 34.02 -12.63 -14.02
C HIS A 410 33.05 -13.81 -13.85
N ASP A 411 31.74 -13.58 -13.90
CA ASP A 411 30.72 -14.64 -13.92
C ASP A 411 29.50 -14.25 -14.78
N PRO A 412 29.58 -14.43 -16.11
CA PRO A 412 28.49 -14.07 -17.02
C PRO A 412 27.20 -14.86 -16.75
N SER A 413 27.31 -16.04 -16.15
CA SER A 413 26.16 -16.92 -15.89
C SER A 413 25.31 -16.45 -14.71
N ALA A 414 25.89 -15.63 -13.82
CA ALA A 414 25.20 -15.06 -12.67
C ALA A 414 24.26 -13.89 -13.01
N HIS A 415 24.33 -13.37 -14.24
CA HIS A 415 23.59 -12.18 -14.67
C HIS A 415 22.51 -12.46 -15.73
N SER A 416 21.36 -11.80 -15.61
CA SER A 416 20.24 -11.88 -16.53
C SER A 416 19.64 -10.49 -16.83
N PRO A 417 19.74 -10.00 -18.08
CA PRO A 417 19.02 -8.79 -18.49
C PRO A 417 17.49 -8.92 -18.39
N ASP A 418 16.95 -10.13 -18.58
CA ASP A 418 15.52 -10.41 -18.40
C ASP A 418 15.09 -10.23 -16.93
N LEU A 419 15.95 -10.63 -15.99
CA LEU A 419 15.71 -10.37 -14.56
C LEU A 419 15.67 -8.86 -14.26
N MET A 420 16.54 -8.06 -14.90
CA MET A 420 16.51 -6.61 -14.75
C MET A 420 15.19 -6.02 -15.27
N LEU A 421 14.72 -6.44 -16.45
CA LEU A 421 13.45 -5.96 -17.01
C LEU A 421 12.24 -6.34 -16.14
N LYS A 422 12.29 -7.51 -15.50
CA LYS A 422 11.26 -7.99 -14.55
C LYS A 422 11.36 -7.41 -13.14
N SER A 423 12.48 -6.79 -12.79
CA SER A 423 12.72 -6.18 -11.47
C SER A 423 12.65 -4.65 -11.49
N ASN A 424 12.73 -4.05 -12.67
CA ASN A 424 12.72 -2.60 -12.87
C ASN A 424 11.47 -2.19 -13.66
N PRO A 425 10.44 -1.64 -12.99
CA PRO A 425 9.20 -1.25 -13.67
C PRO A 425 9.48 -0.15 -14.70
N ALA A 426 8.74 -0.18 -15.80
CA ALA A 426 8.70 0.90 -16.79
C ALA A 426 7.85 2.08 -16.31
N ILE A 427 6.83 1.81 -15.49
CA ILE A 427 5.91 2.82 -14.95
C ILE A 427 5.66 2.60 -13.46
N VAL A 428 5.59 3.70 -12.72
CA VAL A 428 5.07 3.76 -11.35
C VAL A 428 3.99 4.82 -11.28
N LEU A 429 3.12 4.79 -10.26
CA LEU A 429 2.08 5.80 -10.08
C LEU A 429 2.69 7.12 -9.59
N ARG A 430 3.26 7.89 -10.52
CA ARG A 430 3.77 9.23 -10.25
C ARG A 430 2.61 10.16 -9.89
N ASN A 431 2.87 11.12 -9.00
CA ASN A 431 1.83 12.01 -8.49
C ASN A 431 1.15 12.85 -9.59
N HIS A 432 1.90 13.28 -10.60
CA HIS A 432 1.34 14.06 -11.71
C HIS A 432 0.41 13.24 -12.60
N LEU A 433 0.67 11.95 -12.79
CA LEU A 433 -0.21 11.05 -13.54
C LEU A 433 -1.55 10.87 -12.81
N ALA A 434 -1.48 10.66 -11.49
CA ALA A 434 -2.67 10.61 -10.65
C ALA A 434 -3.46 11.94 -10.73
N GLU A 435 -2.79 13.09 -10.64
CA GLU A 435 -3.47 14.40 -10.70
C GLU A 435 -4.15 14.63 -12.05
N GLN A 436 -3.49 14.30 -13.17
CA GLN A 436 -4.09 14.40 -14.50
C GLN A 436 -5.37 13.53 -14.62
N ALA A 437 -5.34 12.30 -14.11
CA ALA A 437 -6.51 11.43 -14.08
C ALA A 437 -7.63 12.02 -13.19
N ILE A 438 -7.28 12.60 -12.04
CA ILE A 438 -8.23 13.24 -11.11
C ILE A 438 -8.87 14.49 -11.73
N GLU A 439 -8.10 15.32 -12.43
CA GLU A 439 -8.61 16.52 -13.11
C GLU A 439 -9.65 16.17 -14.17
N GLN A 440 -9.43 15.10 -14.95
CA GLN A 440 -10.42 14.61 -15.90
C GLN A 440 -11.63 13.99 -15.19
N ALA A 441 -11.41 13.22 -14.13
CA ALA A 441 -12.47 12.58 -13.35
C ALA A 441 -13.40 13.60 -12.68
N ARG A 442 -12.90 14.77 -12.26
CA ARG A 442 -13.72 15.91 -11.77
C ARG A 442 -14.73 16.40 -12.80
N ARG A 443 -14.46 16.19 -14.10
CA ARG A 443 -15.36 16.51 -15.22
C ARG A 443 -16.16 15.29 -15.69
N LYS A 444 -16.19 14.22 -14.88
CA LYS A 444 -16.79 12.91 -15.18
C LYS A 444 -16.24 12.24 -16.45
N ASN A 445 -15.00 12.55 -16.80
CA ASN A 445 -14.26 11.81 -17.82
C ASN A 445 -13.30 10.84 -17.12
N PHE A 446 -13.61 9.54 -17.19
CA PHE A 446 -12.84 8.48 -16.53
C PHE A 446 -11.94 7.69 -17.50
N GLY A 447 -11.81 8.12 -18.76
CA GLY A 447 -11.01 7.42 -19.77
C GLY A 447 -9.54 7.32 -19.36
N LEU A 448 -8.91 8.46 -19.05
CA LEU A 448 -7.51 8.50 -18.61
C LEU A 448 -7.26 7.69 -17.34
N LEU A 449 -8.23 7.67 -16.41
CA LEU A 449 -8.15 6.86 -15.20
C LEU A 449 -8.08 5.36 -15.53
N ALA A 450 -8.92 4.91 -16.47
CA ALA A 450 -8.96 3.51 -16.88
C ALA A 450 -7.70 3.10 -17.67
N GLU A 451 -7.20 3.97 -18.55
CA GLU A 451 -5.95 3.75 -19.30
C GLU A 451 -4.75 3.67 -18.34
N LEU A 452 -4.67 4.59 -17.38
CA LEU A 452 -3.61 4.60 -16.36
C LEU A 452 -3.67 3.38 -15.46
N GLN A 453 -4.87 2.97 -15.01
CA GLN A 453 -5.05 1.74 -14.25
C GLN A 453 -4.53 0.53 -15.05
N ALA A 454 -4.92 0.38 -16.31
CA ALA A 454 -4.50 -0.75 -17.15
C ALA A 454 -2.96 -0.81 -17.33
N ALA A 455 -2.29 0.34 -17.46
CA ALA A 455 -0.83 0.38 -17.51
C ALA A 455 -0.19 0.00 -16.17
N LEU A 456 -0.75 0.45 -15.04
CA LEU A 456 -0.23 0.16 -13.70
C LEU A 456 -0.49 -1.29 -13.25
N GLU A 457 -1.45 -1.99 -13.86
CA GLU A 457 -1.65 -3.44 -13.68
C GLU A 457 -0.51 -4.27 -14.33
N HIS A 458 0.27 -3.66 -15.24
CA HIS A 458 1.40 -4.28 -15.94
C HIS A 458 2.66 -3.39 -15.87
N PRO A 459 3.19 -3.06 -14.68
CA PRO A 459 4.15 -1.97 -14.51
C PRO A 459 5.53 -2.24 -15.12
N TYR A 460 5.84 -3.50 -15.48
CA TYR A 460 7.09 -3.90 -16.12
C TYR A 460 7.04 -3.87 -17.66
N ASP A 461 5.84 -3.76 -18.23
CA ASP A 461 5.62 -3.59 -19.65
C ASP A 461 5.70 -2.11 -20.03
N GLU A 462 6.22 -1.81 -21.22
CA GLU A 462 6.26 -0.43 -21.69
C GLU A 462 4.82 0.06 -21.94
N PRO A 463 4.42 1.25 -21.45
CA PRO A 463 3.07 1.79 -21.64
C PRO A 463 2.90 2.26 -23.10
N ALA A 464 2.71 1.33 -24.04
CA ALA A 464 2.78 1.60 -25.48
C ALA A 464 1.77 2.65 -25.98
N ALA A 465 0.59 2.74 -25.35
CA ALA A 465 -0.41 3.76 -25.67
C ALA A 465 -0.02 5.16 -25.16
N HIS A 466 0.80 5.22 -24.10
CA HIS A 466 1.26 6.44 -23.43
C HIS A 466 2.75 6.36 -23.08
N PRO A 467 3.67 6.35 -24.07
CA PRO A 467 5.10 6.22 -23.80
C PRO A 467 5.63 7.33 -22.86
N GLU A 468 4.98 8.48 -22.83
CA GLU A 468 5.29 9.60 -21.95
C GLU A 468 5.17 9.27 -20.46
N TRP A 469 4.38 8.27 -20.06
CA TRP A 469 4.24 7.87 -18.66
C TRP A 469 5.47 7.15 -18.10
N ALA A 470 6.29 6.57 -18.98
CA ALA A 470 7.60 6.03 -18.62
C ALA A 470 8.69 7.11 -18.55
N GLY A 471 8.33 8.38 -18.81
CA GLY A 471 9.23 9.52 -18.77
C GLY A 471 9.48 10.08 -17.37
N ILE A 472 10.29 11.13 -17.34
CA ILE A 472 10.56 11.93 -16.14
C ILE A 472 9.35 12.85 -15.88
N ALA A 473 9.05 13.12 -14.61
CA ALA A 473 7.99 14.06 -14.25
C ALA A 473 8.28 15.47 -14.79
N PRO A 474 7.24 16.20 -15.27
CA PRO A 474 7.40 17.57 -15.73
C PRO A 474 7.67 18.53 -14.56
N ASP A 475 8.35 19.66 -14.81
CA ASP A 475 8.79 20.60 -13.76
C ASP A 475 7.67 21.04 -12.80
N TRP A 476 6.46 21.26 -13.32
CA TRP A 476 5.31 21.70 -12.51
C TRP A 476 4.87 20.64 -11.49
N ALA A 477 5.20 19.36 -11.71
CA ALA A 477 4.85 18.27 -10.80
C ALA A 477 5.48 18.43 -9.41
N ALA A 478 6.62 19.13 -9.31
CA ALA A 478 7.28 19.44 -8.05
C ALA A 478 6.42 20.31 -7.10
N HIS A 479 5.37 20.96 -7.63
CA HIS A 479 4.47 21.81 -6.84
C HIS A 479 3.21 21.08 -6.35
N ILE A 480 3.04 19.79 -6.66
CA ILE A 480 1.88 19.01 -6.21
C ILE A 480 1.97 18.81 -4.69
N GLN A 481 0.97 19.32 -3.98
CA GLN A 481 0.84 19.14 -2.53
C GLN A 481 -0.18 18.06 -2.22
N ILE A 482 0.27 16.99 -1.55
CA ILE A 482 -0.62 15.94 -1.05
C ILE A 482 -0.54 15.94 0.48
N SER A 483 -1.70 16.07 1.11
CA SER A 483 -1.86 16.10 2.56
C SER A 483 -2.72 14.94 3.05
N CYS A 484 -2.65 14.67 4.35
CA CYS A 484 -3.52 13.70 5.03
C CYS A 484 -4.99 14.13 5.09
N SER A 485 -5.32 15.38 4.75
CA SER A 485 -6.69 15.90 4.70
C SER A 485 -7.42 15.40 3.46
N SER A 486 -7.76 14.11 3.49
CA SER A 486 -8.81 13.50 2.65
C SER A 486 -10.18 13.69 3.26
#